data_AF-A0A3M2A1L0-F1
#
_entry.id   AF-A0A3M2A1L0-F1
#
_cell.length_a   1.000
_cell.length_b   1.000
_cell.length_c   1.000
_cell.angle_alpha   90.00
_cell.angle_beta   90.00
_cell.angle_gamma   90.00
#
_symmetry.space_group_name_H-M   'P 1'
#
loop_
_entity.id
_entity.type
_entity.pdbx_description
1 polymer ?
#
loop_
_entity_poly.entity_id
_entity_poly.type
_entity_poly.pdbx_seq_one_letter_code
_entity_poly.pdbx_strand_id
1 'polypeptide(L)'
;MRTRRLVVGISGATGPQYGIRLLEVLRGTDVETHLVLSKAARRNIRLESDWTPEEVEALADRVYDPEDVGAAIASGSFLTEGMV
;
A
#
# COMPACT_ATOMS: atom_id res chain seq x y z
N MET A 1 15.36 18.42 1.75
CA MET A 1 15.08 17.40 0.73
C MET A 1 13.58 17.10 0.75
N ARG A 2 12.95 16.83 -0.41
CA ARG A 2 11.55 16.39 -0.44
C ARG A 2 11.49 14.94 0.05
N THR A 3 10.51 14.60 0.88
CA THR A 3 10.23 13.20 1.26
C THR A 3 9.92 12.40 0.00
N ARG A 4 10.59 11.27 -0.20
CA ARG A 4 10.30 10.35 -1.30
C ARG A 4 9.05 9.57 -0.94
N ARG A 5 8.05 9.58 -1.81
CA ARG A 5 6.76 8.92 -1.54
C ARG A 5 6.42 7.92 -2.63
N LEU A 6 5.95 6.75 -2.24
CA LEU A 6 5.49 5.72 -3.18
C LEU A 6 4.07 5.29 -2.82
N VAL A 7 3.18 5.29 -3.82
CA VAL A 7 1.85 4.70 -3.67
C VAL A 7 1.93 3.22 -4.02
N VAL A 8 1.35 2.38 -3.16
CA VAL A 8 1.32 0.92 -3.35
C VAL A 8 -0.13 0.48 -3.36
N GLY A 9 -0.61 -0.04 -4.49
CA GLY A 9 -1.94 -0.63 -4.62
C GLY A 9 -1.87 -2.15 -4.60
N ILE A 10 -2.53 -2.80 -3.64
CA ILE A 10 -2.74 -4.26 -3.70
C ILE A 10 -4.19 -4.53 -4.10
N SER A 11 -4.35 -5.15 -5.26
CA SER A 11 -5.65 -5.50 -5.86
C SER A 11 -5.98 -6.99 -5.66
N GLY A 12 -7.11 -7.45 -6.20
CA GLY A 12 -7.63 -8.81 -6.04
C GLY A 12 -6.96 -9.90 -6.89
N ALA A 13 -5.73 -9.69 -7.35
CA ALA A 13 -4.96 -10.72 -8.05
C ALA A 13 -4.38 -11.75 -7.07
N THR A 14 -4.00 -12.91 -7.60
CA THR A 14 -3.16 -13.87 -6.86
C THR A 14 -1.78 -13.26 -6.60
N GLY A 15 -1.09 -13.73 -5.56
CA GLY A 15 0.25 -13.25 -5.25
C GLY A 15 0.31 -12.00 -4.37
N PRO A 16 -0.53 -11.83 -3.33
CA PRO A 16 -0.45 -10.66 -2.43
C PRO A 16 0.91 -10.55 -1.72
N GLN A 17 1.67 -11.64 -1.62
CA GLN A 17 2.98 -11.69 -0.98
C GLN A 17 3.99 -10.74 -1.64
N TYR A 18 3.86 -10.45 -2.94
CA TYR A 18 4.74 -9.47 -3.61
C TYR A 18 4.52 -8.05 -3.08
N GLY A 19 3.25 -7.65 -2.91
CA GLY A 19 2.90 -6.35 -2.33
C GLY A 19 3.31 -6.26 -0.85
N ILE A 20 3.07 -7.32 -0.08
CA ILE A 20 3.51 -7.42 1.32
C ILE A 20 5.03 -7.27 1.41
N ARG A 21 5.77 -8.04 0.60
CA ARG A 21 7.24 -8.02 0.61
C ARG A 21 7.81 -6.66 0.18
N LEU A 22 7.16 -5.99 -0.76
CA LEU A 22 7.52 -4.62 -1.14
C LEU A 22 7.43 -3.67 0.05
N LEU A 23 6.32 -3.70 0.79
CA LEU A 23 6.13 -2.86 1.99
C LEU A 23 7.19 -3.18 3.07
N GLU A 24 7.47 -4.46 3.33
CA GLU A 24 8.51 -4.87 4.29
C GLU A 24 9.88 -4.29 3.95
N VAL A 25 10.29 -4.36 2.67
CA VAL A 25 11.59 -3.87 2.22
C VAL A 25 11.67 -2.35 2.29
N LEU A 26 10.57 -1.65 2.02
CA LEU A 26 10.53 -0.18 2.06
C LEU A 26 10.53 0.39 3.48
N ARG A 27 10.02 -0.35 4.49
CA ARG A 27 9.92 0.10 5.89
C ARG A 27 11.25 0.49 6.53
N GLY A 28 12.37 0.01 6.01
CA GLY A 28 13.74 0.36 6.45
C GLY A 28 14.41 1.48 5.66
N THR A 29 13.68 2.13 4.75
CA THR A 29 14.20 3.16 3.84
C THR A 29 13.63 4.54 4.17
N ASP A 30 14.07 5.57 3.44
CA ASP A 30 13.54 6.93 3.49
C ASP A 30 12.31 7.16 2.59
N VAL A 31 11.69 6.08 2.07
CA VAL A 31 10.48 6.14 1.26
C VAL A 31 9.24 6.05 2.15
N GLU A 32 8.40 7.10 2.13
CA GLU A 32 7.07 7.12 2.76
C GLU A 32 6.06 6.38 1.86
N THR A 33 5.48 5.31 2.39
CA THR A 33 4.57 4.41 1.68
C THR A 33 3.10 4.77 1.91
N HIS A 34 2.34 4.84 0.82
CA HIS A 34 0.92 5.13 0.81
C HIS A 34 0.15 3.95 0.23
N LEU A 35 -0.42 3.11 1.10
CA LEU A 35 -1.07 1.86 0.74
C LEU A 35 -2.56 2.04 0.43
N VAL A 36 -3.03 1.33 -0.60
CA VAL A 36 -4.45 1.11 -0.89
C VAL A 36 -4.69 -0.40 -1.02
N LEU A 37 -5.67 -0.92 -0.27
CA LEU A 37 -6.07 -2.34 -0.34
C LEU A 37 -7.51 -2.46 -0.84
N SER A 38 -7.71 -3.16 -1.96
CA SER A 38 -9.08 -3.50 -2.40
C SER A 38 -9.73 -4.56 -1.50
N LYS A 39 -11.07 -4.61 -1.46
CA LYS A 39 -11.83 -5.66 -0.74
C LYS A 39 -11.40 -7.07 -1.17
N ALA A 40 -11.08 -7.27 -2.44
CA ALA A 40 -10.59 -8.55 -2.98
C ALA A 40 -9.16 -8.87 -2.52
N ALA A 41 -8.26 -7.87 -2.46
CA ALA A 41 -6.91 -8.04 -1.91
C ALA A 41 -6.94 -8.48 -0.45
N ARG A 42 -7.78 -7.84 0.38
CA ARG A 42 -7.97 -8.23 1.79
C ARG A 42 -8.38 -9.70 1.93
N ARG A 43 -9.18 -10.21 0.98
CA ARG A 43 -9.56 -11.63 0.95
C ARG A 43 -8.38 -12.51 0.54
N ASN A 44 -7.66 -12.16 -0.54
CA ASN A 44 -6.54 -12.97 -1.02
C ASN A 44 -5.38 -13.01 -0.03
N ILE A 45 -5.11 -11.92 0.70
CA ILE A 45 -4.12 -11.89 1.80
C ILE A 45 -4.41 -13.01 2.81
N ARG A 46 -5.66 -13.13 3.26
CA ARG A 46 -6.07 -14.19 4.20
C ARG A 46 -6.06 -15.60 3.61
N LEU A 47 -6.20 -15.74 2.29
CA LEU A 47 -6.27 -17.05 1.62
C LEU A 47 -4.89 -17.57 1.21
N GLU A 48 -3.96 -16.68 0.88
CA GLU A 48 -2.69 -17.02 0.22
C GLU A 48 -1.47 -16.72 1.09
N SER A 49 -1.63 -16.13 2.28
CA SER A 49 -0.52 -15.79 3.17
C SER A 49 -0.89 -15.97 4.64
N ASP A 50 0.12 -16.00 5.51
CA ASP A 50 -0.04 -16.04 6.96
C ASP A 50 -0.37 -14.67 7.58
N TRP A 51 -0.48 -13.63 6.74
CA TRP A 51 -0.77 -12.27 7.18
C TRP A 51 -2.27 -12.01 7.26
N THR A 52 -2.66 -11.17 8.21
CA THR A 52 -3.94 -10.46 8.20
C THR A 52 -3.82 -9.16 7.39
N PRO A 53 -4.90 -8.66 6.76
CA PRO A 53 -4.85 -7.36 6.09
C PRO A 53 -4.43 -6.22 7.01
N GLU A 54 -4.79 -6.30 8.29
CA GLU A 54 -4.44 -5.29 9.30
C GLU A 54 -2.94 -5.29 9.62
N GLU A 55 -2.29 -6.46 9.64
CA GLU A 55 -0.83 -6.54 9.76
C GLU A 55 -0.12 -6.00 8.50
N VAL A 56 -0.68 -6.24 7.31
CA VAL A 56 -0.16 -5.67 6.06
C VAL A 56 -0.31 -4.14 6.05
N GLU A 57 -1.45 -3.62 6.50
CA GLU A 57 -1.69 -2.18 6.68
C GLU A 57 -0.67 -1.54 7.61
N ALA A 58 -0.30 -2.22 8.69
CA ALA A 58 0.70 -1.75 9.64
C ALA A 58 2.14 -1.70 9.08
N LEU A 59 2.39 -2.30 7.91
CA LEU A 59 3.68 -2.18 7.22
C LEU A 59 3.84 -0.83 6.50
N ALA A 60 2.73 -0.15 6.16
CA ALA A 60 2.74 1.10 5.43
C ALA A 60 2.73 2.34 6.36
N ASP A 61 3.22 3.47 5.88
CA ASP A 61 3.19 4.74 6.64
C ASP A 61 1.79 5.36 6.64
N ARG A 62 1.06 5.21 5.54
CA ARG A 62 -0.32 5.67 5.37
C ARG A 62 -1.15 4.61 4.66
N VAL A 63 -2.42 4.49 5.06
CA VAL A 63 -3.40 3.58 4.46
C VAL A 63 -4.63 4.39 4.08
N TYR A 64 -5.18 4.13 2.88
CA TYR A 64 -6.37 4.80 2.38
C TYR A 64 -7.44 3.77 1.97
N ASP A 65 -8.70 4.15 2.16
CA ASP A 65 -9.81 3.42 1.57
C ASP A 65 -9.82 3.66 0.05
N PRO A 66 -9.99 2.62 -0.79
CA PRO A 66 -10.10 2.78 -2.24
C PRO A 66 -11.23 3.73 -2.69
N GLU A 67 -12.26 3.95 -1.86
CA GLU A 67 -13.40 4.82 -2.13
C GLU A 67 -13.18 6.25 -1.58
N ASP A 68 -12.07 6.53 -0.86
CA ASP A 68 -11.74 7.85 -0.32
C ASP A 68 -11.18 8.80 -1.39
N VAL A 69 -12.08 9.52 -2.05
CA VAL A 69 -11.72 10.57 -3.03
C VAL A 69 -11.07 11.80 -2.40
N GLY A 70 -11.10 11.93 -1.07
CA GLY A 70 -10.44 13.00 -0.31
C GLY A 70 -9.00 12.66 0.11
N ALA A 71 -8.54 11.44 -0.19
CA ALA A 71 -7.19 10.99 0.14
C ALA A 71 -6.12 11.91 -0.48
N ALA A 72 -5.00 12.10 0.22
CA ALA A 72 -3.89 12.91 -0.27
C ALA A 72 -3.41 12.46 -1.66
N ILE A 73 -3.35 11.14 -1.89
CA ILE A 73 -2.94 10.51 -3.15
C ILE A 73 -3.89 10.79 -4.33
N ALA A 74 -5.11 11.29 -4.08
CA ALA A 74 -6.06 11.69 -5.11
C ALA A 74 -5.77 13.10 -5.67
N SER A 75 -4.92 13.88 -5.00
CA SER A 75 -4.54 15.23 -5.45
C SER A 75 -3.31 15.21 -6.33
N GLY A 76 -3.38 15.80 -7.53
CA GLY A 76 -2.22 15.97 -8.41
C GLY A 76 -1.12 16.89 -7.86
N SER A 77 -1.40 17.69 -6.83
CA SER A 77 -0.39 18.49 -6.11
C SER A 77 0.40 17.67 -5.10
N PHE A 78 -0.05 16.46 -4.77
CA PHE A 78 0.64 15.53 -3.89
C PHE A 78 1.67 14.75 -4.68
N LEU A 79 2.91 15.24 -4.71
CA LEU A 79 3.98 14.65 -5.51
C LEU A 79 4.48 13.34 -4.91
N THR A 80 4.54 12.33 -5.77
CA THR A 80 5.07 10.99 -5.49
C THR A 80 6.15 10.63 -6.52
N GLU A 81 6.99 9.66 -6.18
CA GLU A 81 7.97 9.06 -7.10
C GLU A 81 7.30 8.09 -8.08
N GLY A 82 6.05 7.71 -7.83
CA GLY A 82 5.26 6.83 -8.67
C GLY A 82 4.17 6.07 -7.90
N MET A 83 3.53 5.16 -8.62
CA MET A 83 2.57 4.20 -8.11
C MET A 83 2.87 2.83 -8.72
N VAL A 84 2.73 1.78 -7.91
CA VAL A 84 2.82 0.37 -8.32
C VAL A 84 1.59 -0.40 -7.85
#